data_AF-A0A109K4U4-F1
#
_entry.id   AF-A0A109K4U4-F1
#
_cell.length_a   1.000
_cell.length_b   1.000
_cell.length_c   1.000
_cell.angle_alpha   90.00
_cell.angle_beta   90.00
_cell.angle_gamma   90.00
#
_symmetry.space_group_name_H-M   'P 1'
#
loop_
_entity.id
_entity.type
_entity.pdbx_description
1 polymer ?
#
loop_
_entity_poly.entity_id
_entity_poly.type
_entity_poly.pdbx_seq_one_letter_code
_entity_poly.pdbx_strand_id
1 'polypeptide(L)'
;MTPGQGAKPLELQLAKTKSEPSLIDRIAAVHPKYAALLTKQRELLDRQDELQRELNNGTPQIFHFGRSEDGERVSMTPERVSLAERARRATLGWVAQLPKPKPKPKLRHEGAVELVGELLSPQPIEELNPPPLPPAWAEEPRYRAIGQELESIAEALKLLAPELTKARREYSELVVAQRREEYQALVESIVDRARAFGDEISRHHTFINQQREDGVEWLHYRPINMGSLAYIADPTCPLNTLIESAIEHRHVGAGKSPRWTVPANIQLLVR
;
A
#
# COMPACT_ATOMS: atom_id res chain seq x y z
N MET A 1 -22.38 -56.22 -36.72
CA MET A 1 -21.51 -55.59 -37.73
C MET A 1 -22.29 -54.51 -38.45
N THR A 2 -22.10 -53.27 -38.05
CA THR A 2 -22.15 -52.05 -38.88
C THR A 2 -21.55 -50.92 -38.04
N PRO A 3 -20.33 -50.46 -38.36
CA PRO A 3 -19.69 -49.34 -37.68
C PRO A 3 -20.01 -48.03 -38.40
N GLY A 4 -19.90 -46.91 -37.68
CA GLY A 4 -19.64 -45.62 -38.31
C GLY A 4 -20.64 -44.53 -38.00
N GLN A 5 -20.44 -43.83 -36.88
CA GLN A 5 -20.60 -42.38 -36.86
C GLN A 5 -19.37 -41.79 -36.19
N GLY A 6 -18.52 -41.20 -37.02
CA GLY A 6 -17.32 -40.51 -36.60
C GLY A 6 -17.66 -39.31 -35.74
N ALA A 7 -17.13 -39.30 -34.52
CA ALA A 7 -17.03 -38.11 -33.72
C ALA A 7 -16.15 -37.11 -34.48
N LYS A 8 -16.76 -36.04 -35.01
CA LYS A 8 -16.03 -34.83 -35.37
C LYS A 8 -15.41 -34.28 -34.09
N PRO A 9 -14.09 -34.03 -34.04
CA PRO A 9 -13.51 -33.37 -32.89
C PRO A 9 -14.07 -31.95 -32.83
N LEU A 10 -14.61 -31.59 -31.67
CA LEU A 10 -14.90 -30.23 -31.27
C LEU A 10 -13.59 -29.44 -31.39
N GLU A 11 -13.38 -28.79 -32.54
CA GLU A 11 -12.51 -27.64 -32.63
C GLU A 11 -13.06 -26.63 -31.63
N LEU A 12 -12.42 -26.60 -30.46
CA LEU A 12 -12.47 -25.52 -29.51
C LEU A 12 -12.03 -24.27 -30.28
N GLN A 13 -13.02 -23.57 -30.84
CA GLN A 13 -12.85 -22.18 -31.23
C GLN A 13 -12.44 -21.46 -29.94
N LEU A 14 -11.13 -21.21 -29.82
CA LEU A 14 -10.56 -20.21 -28.94
C LEU A 14 -11.20 -18.88 -29.33
N ALA A 15 -12.41 -18.66 -28.79
CA ALA A 15 -13.03 -17.37 -28.72
C ALA A 15 -11.99 -16.46 -28.07
N LYS A 16 -11.43 -15.54 -28.86
CA LYS A 16 -10.62 -14.43 -28.38
C LYS A 16 -11.40 -13.75 -27.26
N THR A 17 -11.11 -14.12 -26.02
CA THR A 17 -11.45 -13.32 -24.86
C THR A 17 -10.82 -11.96 -25.13
N LYS A 18 -11.67 -10.95 -25.40
CA LYS A 18 -11.23 -9.55 -25.36
C LYS A 18 -10.74 -9.34 -23.93
N SER A 19 -9.44 -9.50 -23.71
CA SER A 19 -8.80 -9.27 -22.42
C SER A 19 -9.20 -7.87 -21.98
N GLU A 20 -9.72 -7.75 -20.76
CA GLU A 20 -10.06 -6.45 -20.21
C GLU A 20 -8.87 -5.49 -20.39
N PRO A 21 -9.11 -4.23 -20.80
CA PRO A 21 -8.04 -3.27 -20.96
C PRO A 21 -7.29 -3.15 -19.63
N SER A 22 -5.95 -3.20 -19.70
CA SER A 22 -5.13 -3.11 -18.51
C SER A 22 -5.42 -1.80 -17.76
N LEU A 23 -5.06 -1.73 -16.48
CA LEU A 23 -5.22 -0.48 -15.72
C LEU A 23 -4.54 0.71 -16.44
N ILE A 24 -3.39 0.48 -17.05
CA ILE A 24 -2.65 1.50 -17.80
C ILE A 24 -3.42 1.93 -19.06
N ASP A 25 -4.07 1.00 -19.76
CA ASP A 25 -4.87 1.32 -20.95
C ASP A 25 -6.09 2.19 -20.60
N ARG A 26 -6.74 1.90 -19.47
CA ARG A 26 -7.85 2.72 -18.97
C ARG A 26 -7.40 4.12 -18.56
N ILE A 27 -6.23 4.22 -17.92
CA ILE A 27 -5.63 5.51 -17.56
C ILE A 27 -5.23 6.28 -18.83
N ALA A 28 -4.68 5.59 -19.84
CA ALA A 28 -4.23 6.20 -21.09
C ALA A 28 -5.38 6.89 -21.85
N ALA A 29 -6.58 6.34 -21.77
CA ALA A 29 -7.78 6.93 -22.38
C ALA A 29 -8.16 8.30 -21.78
N VAL A 30 -7.80 8.56 -20.52
CA VAL A 30 -8.15 9.81 -19.82
C VAL A 30 -6.94 10.75 -19.69
N HIS A 31 -5.76 10.20 -19.39
CA HIS A 31 -4.54 10.97 -19.16
C HIS A 31 -3.30 10.24 -19.72
N PRO A 32 -3.01 10.40 -21.03
CA PRO A 32 -1.97 9.62 -21.74
C PRO A 32 -0.57 9.84 -21.16
N LYS A 33 -0.24 11.06 -20.72
CA LYS A 33 1.04 11.35 -20.05
C LYS A 33 1.21 10.54 -18.76
N TYR A 34 0.13 10.30 -18.01
CA TYR A 34 0.20 9.57 -16.74
C TYR A 34 0.43 8.09 -16.98
N ALA A 35 -0.28 7.52 -17.96
CA ALA A 35 -0.04 6.16 -18.42
C ALA A 35 1.41 5.96 -18.89
N ALA A 36 1.95 6.89 -19.69
CA ALA A 36 3.34 6.82 -20.14
C ALA A 36 4.35 6.84 -18.97
N LEU A 37 4.12 7.69 -17.96
CA LEU A 37 4.96 7.72 -16.76
C LEU A 37 4.89 6.42 -15.96
N LEU A 38 3.70 5.83 -15.82
CA LEU A 38 3.50 4.54 -15.14
C LEU A 38 4.17 3.39 -15.90
N THR A 39 4.05 3.36 -17.23
CA THR A 39 4.77 2.40 -18.08
C THR A 39 6.28 2.53 -17.88
N LYS A 40 6.79 3.77 -17.86
CA LYS A 40 8.23 4.00 -17.67
C LYS A 40 8.71 3.62 -16.28
N GLN A 41 7.91 3.88 -15.24
CA GLN A 41 8.20 3.43 -13.88
C GLN A 41 8.28 1.90 -13.82
N ARG A 42 7.33 1.21 -14.46
CA ARG A 42 7.31 -0.25 -14.52
C ARG A 42 8.54 -0.81 -15.23
N GLU A 43 8.89 -0.27 -16.40
CA GLU A 43 10.11 -0.66 -17.13
C GLU A 43 11.37 -0.54 -16.27
N LEU A 44 11.51 0.55 -15.51
CA LEU A 44 12.67 0.79 -14.65
C LEU A 44 12.72 -0.18 -13.47
N LEU A 45 11.57 -0.50 -12.85
CA LEU A 45 11.49 -1.47 -11.76
C LEU A 45 11.75 -2.90 -12.27
N ASP A 46 11.18 -3.27 -13.43
CA ASP A 46 11.42 -4.58 -14.05
C ASP A 46 12.92 -4.75 -14.37
N ARG A 47 13.59 -3.69 -14.86
CA ARG A 47 15.03 -3.70 -15.10
C ARG A 47 15.84 -3.76 -13.81
N GLN A 48 15.42 -3.05 -12.76
CA GLN A 48 16.05 -3.12 -11.44
C GLN A 48 16.00 -4.55 -10.88
N ASP A 49 14.85 -5.21 -10.99
CA ASP A 49 14.66 -6.60 -10.54
C ASP A 49 15.50 -7.59 -11.33
N GLU A 50 15.64 -7.37 -12.65
CA GLU A 50 16.52 -8.17 -13.51
C GLU A 50 18.00 -8.04 -13.08
N LEU A 51 18.49 -6.81 -12.89
CA LEU A 51 19.85 -6.56 -12.43
C LEU A 51 20.12 -7.14 -11.03
N GLN A 52 19.13 -7.10 -10.13
CA GLN A 52 19.24 -7.73 -8.81
C GLN A 52 19.29 -9.27 -8.91
N ARG A 53 18.53 -9.87 -9.84
CA ARG A 53 18.63 -11.32 -10.12
C ARG A 53 19.98 -11.69 -10.70
N GLU A 54 20.52 -10.88 -11.61
CA GLU A 54 21.88 -11.07 -12.17
C GLU A 54 22.94 -11.00 -11.06
N LEU A 55 22.83 -10.06 -10.13
CA LEU A 55 23.70 -9.99 -8.96
C LEU A 55 23.55 -11.25 -8.10
N ASN A 56 22.35 -11.76 -7.86
CA ASN A 56 22.16 -12.93 -6.97
C ASN A 56 22.36 -14.30 -7.65
N ASN A 57 23.01 -14.34 -8.83
CA ASN A 57 23.18 -15.56 -9.64
C ASN A 57 21.85 -16.32 -9.90
N GLY A 58 20.73 -15.59 -9.98
CA GLY A 58 19.39 -16.18 -10.16
C GLY A 58 18.76 -16.79 -8.90
N THR A 59 19.39 -16.67 -7.72
CA THR A 59 18.82 -17.19 -6.46
C THR A 59 17.96 -16.11 -5.79
N PRO A 60 16.67 -16.34 -5.52
CA PRO A 60 15.85 -15.37 -4.79
C PRO A 60 16.33 -15.24 -3.34
N GLN A 61 16.32 -14.01 -2.78
CA GLN A 61 16.55 -13.81 -1.35
C GLN A 61 15.36 -14.35 -0.56
N ILE A 62 15.56 -15.45 0.16
CA ILE A 62 14.57 -16.03 1.07
C ILE A 62 14.70 -15.32 2.42
N PHE A 63 13.62 -14.67 2.85
CA PHE A 63 13.51 -14.07 4.18
C PHE A 63 12.74 -15.03 5.09
N HIS A 64 13.36 -15.45 6.20
CA HIS A 64 12.66 -16.19 7.24
C HIS A 64 12.09 -15.22 8.27
N PHE A 65 10.79 -15.30 8.49
CA PHE A 65 10.11 -14.57 9.55
C PHE A 65 10.13 -15.42 10.82
N GLY A 66 11.03 -15.09 11.75
CA GLY A 66 11.01 -15.66 13.09
C GLY A 66 10.08 -14.85 13.98
N ARG A 67 9.06 -15.49 14.56
CA ARG A 67 8.24 -14.90 15.62
C ARG A 67 8.80 -15.37 16.97
N SER A 68 9.14 -14.45 17.87
CA SER A 68 9.51 -14.82 19.24
C SER A 68 8.32 -15.47 19.97
N GLU A 69 8.58 -16.35 20.94
CA GLU A 69 7.54 -17.09 21.68
C GLU A 69 6.53 -16.15 22.37
N ASP A 70 6.96 -14.94 22.75
CA ASP A 70 6.09 -13.91 23.35
C ASP A 70 5.29 -13.06 22.34
N GLY A 71 5.43 -13.32 21.04
CA GLY A 71 4.66 -12.67 19.97
C GLY A 71 4.99 -11.20 19.67
N GLU A 72 5.83 -10.54 20.47
CA GLU A 72 6.15 -9.10 20.36
C GLU A 72 7.19 -8.74 19.29
N ARG A 73 8.08 -9.66 18.90
CA ARG A 73 9.13 -9.37 17.91
C ARG A 73 9.06 -10.29 16.70
N VAL A 74 8.86 -9.69 15.53
CA VAL A 74 9.15 -10.29 14.23
C VAL A 74 10.59 -9.92 13.90
N SER A 75 11.51 -10.86 14.01
CA SER A 75 12.88 -10.67 13.52
C SER A 75 12.92 -11.09 12.04
N MET A 76 13.33 -10.15 11.20
CA MET A 76 13.60 -10.42 9.79
C MET A 76 15.09 -10.74 9.66
N THR A 77 15.44 -12.02 9.79
CA THR A 77 16.80 -12.48 9.52
C THR A 77 16.86 -13.03 8.10
N PRO A 78 17.64 -12.43 7.18
CA PRO A 78 17.96 -13.10 5.92
C PRO A 78 18.63 -14.43 6.25
N GLU A 79 18.19 -15.49 5.57
CA GLU A 79 18.77 -16.84 5.73
C GLU A 79 20.29 -16.76 5.64
N ARG A 80 20.99 -17.57 6.47
CA ARG A 80 22.44 -17.55 6.65
C ARG A 80 23.14 -17.17 5.35
N VAL A 81 23.48 -15.89 5.29
CA VAL A 81 24.19 -15.28 4.17
C VAL A 81 25.42 -16.14 3.96
N SER A 82 25.51 -16.83 2.82
CA SER A 82 26.62 -17.73 2.54
C SER A 82 27.93 -16.98 2.79
N LEU A 83 29.00 -17.67 3.21
CA LEU A 83 30.29 -16.99 3.44
C LEU A 83 30.72 -16.16 2.22
N ALA A 84 30.35 -16.61 1.01
CA ALA A 84 30.51 -15.88 -0.24
C ALA A 84 29.65 -14.60 -0.31
N GLU A 85 28.36 -14.65 0.06
CA GLU A 85 27.45 -13.50 0.07
C GLU A 85 27.80 -12.49 1.21
N ARG A 86 28.37 -12.97 2.32
CA ARG A 86 28.91 -12.14 3.42
C ARG A 86 30.21 -11.47 2.99
N ALA A 87 31.09 -12.21 2.31
CA ALA A 87 32.26 -11.67 1.65
C ALA A 87 31.86 -10.67 0.55
N ARG A 88 30.75 -10.89 -0.15
CA ARG A 88 30.18 -10.03 -1.21
C ARG A 88 29.58 -8.73 -0.69
N ARG A 89 28.86 -8.78 0.43
CA ARG A 89 28.37 -7.56 1.13
C ARG A 89 29.50 -6.78 1.79
N ALA A 90 30.49 -7.48 2.34
CA ALA A 90 31.73 -6.86 2.78
C ALA A 90 32.49 -6.23 1.60
N THR A 91 32.51 -6.86 0.42
CA THR A 91 33.13 -6.28 -0.79
C THR A 91 32.29 -5.16 -1.41
N LEU A 92 30.96 -5.20 -1.40
CA LEU A 92 30.12 -4.09 -1.85
C LEU A 92 30.25 -2.87 -0.92
N GLY A 93 30.39 -3.09 0.41
CA GLY A 93 30.80 -2.06 1.36
C GLY A 93 32.23 -1.52 1.14
N TRP A 94 33.10 -2.30 0.47
CA TRP A 94 34.42 -1.88 -0.01
C TRP A 94 34.39 -1.25 -1.41
N VAL A 95 33.43 -1.55 -2.28
CA VAL A 95 33.27 -0.93 -3.61
C VAL A 95 32.80 0.53 -3.49
N ALA A 96 32.02 0.87 -2.45
CA ALA A 96 31.78 2.26 -2.04
C ALA A 96 33.04 2.96 -1.48
N GLN A 97 34.14 2.22 -1.30
CA GLN A 97 35.47 2.70 -0.89
C GLN A 97 36.52 2.37 -1.97
N LEU A 98 36.27 2.75 -3.22
CA LEU A 98 37.33 2.87 -4.23
C LEU A 98 38.55 3.61 -3.65
N PRO A 99 39.76 3.27 -4.13
CA PRO A 99 40.91 2.92 -3.29
C PRO A 99 41.26 4.05 -2.34
N LYS A 100 41.23 3.78 -1.03
CA LYS A 100 42.05 4.57 -0.12
C LYS A 100 43.49 4.51 -0.66
N PRO A 101 44.20 5.65 -0.73
CA PRO A 101 45.60 5.69 -1.16
C PRO A 101 46.37 4.58 -0.44
N LYS A 102 47.38 3.98 -1.10
CA LYS A 102 48.24 2.90 -0.56
C LYS A 102 48.28 3.00 0.97
N PRO A 103 47.88 1.97 1.74
CA PRO A 103 47.96 2.05 3.19
C PRO A 103 49.40 2.47 3.52
N LYS A 104 49.56 3.71 3.99
CA LYS A 104 50.89 4.23 4.32
C LYS A 104 51.41 3.32 5.43
N PRO A 105 52.69 2.90 5.39
CA PRO A 105 53.28 2.19 6.51
C PRO A 105 53.02 3.01 7.76
N LYS A 106 52.33 2.42 8.74
CA LYS A 106 52.04 3.09 10.00
C LYS A 106 53.29 3.01 10.86
N LEU A 107 54.23 3.92 10.67
CA LEU A 107 55.37 4.05 11.56
C LEU A 107 54.86 4.50 12.93
N ARG A 108 55.23 3.77 14.00
CA ARG A 108 54.96 4.20 15.38
C ARG A 108 55.71 5.51 15.63
N HIS A 109 55.12 6.43 16.38
CA HIS A 109 55.74 7.72 16.70
C HIS A 109 57.05 7.51 17.47
N GLU A 110 58.18 8.04 16.97
CA GLU A 110 59.53 7.75 17.49
C GLU A 110 59.65 8.03 18.99
N GLY A 111 59.16 9.18 19.46
CA GLY A 111 59.21 9.52 20.90
C GLY A 111 58.36 8.64 21.82
N ALA A 112 57.37 7.89 21.29
CA ALA A 112 56.58 6.94 22.08
C ALA A 112 57.26 5.56 22.14
N VAL A 113 58.04 5.20 21.11
CA VAL A 113 58.86 3.99 21.09
C VAL A 113 60.03 4.11 22.06
N GLU A 114 60.62 5.31 22.15
CA GLU A 114 61.76 5.60 23.04
C GLU A 114 61.38 5.55 24.53
N LEU A 115 60.15 5.97 24.88
CA LEU A 115 59.66 5.96 26.27
C LEU A 115 59.20 4.58 26.76
N VAL A 116 58.70 3.72 25.87
CA VAL A 116 58.11 2.42 26.24
C VAL A 116 59.07 1.24 25.96
N GLY A 117 60.05 1.42 25.08
CA GLY A 117 61.20 0.52 24.90
C GLY A 117 60.82 -0.95 24.74
N GLU A 118 61.50 -1.82 25.50
CA GLU A 118 61.40 -3.29 25.43
C GLU A 118 60.04 -3.87 25.85
N LEU A 119 59.14 -3.06 26.41
CA LEU A 119 57.78 -3.50 26.77
C LEU A 119 56.83 -3.55 25.56
N LEU A 120 57.21 -2.96 24.42
CA LEU A 120 56.43 -3.01 23.19
C LEU A 120 56.77 -4.28 22.39
N SER A 121 55.73 -5.04 22.04
CA SER A 121 55.88 -6.14 21.08
C SER A 121 56.40 -5.62 19.74
N PRO A 122 57.29 -6.38 19.06
CA PRO A 122 57.81 -6.01 17.75
C PRO A 122 56.65 -5.75 16.79
N GLN A 123 56.77 -4.69 16.00
CA GLN A 123 55.71 -4.32 15.08
C GLN A 123 55.50 -5.45 14.06
N PRO A 124 54.27 -5.95 13.87
CA PRO A 124 54.03 -7.03 12.92
C PRO A 124 54.42 -6.60 11.51
N ILE A 125 55.10 -7.49 10.78
CA ILE A 125 55.64 -7.23 9.43
C ILE A 125 54.54 -6.80 8.45
N GLU A 126 53.31 -7.23 8.69
CA GLU A 126 52.10 -6.89 7.91
C GLU A 126 51.73 -5.40 8.01
N GLU A 127 52.12 -4.70 9.10
CA GLU A 127 51.94 -3.24 9.24
C GLU A 127 53.03 -2.43 8.55
N LEU A 128 54.23 -3.01 8.43
CA LEU A 128 55.39 -2.42 7.75
C LEU A 128 55.32 -2.63 6.23
N ASN A 129 54.85 -3.81 5.81
CA ASN A 129 54.66 -4.23 4.42
C ASN A 129 53.26 -4.80 4.26
N PRO A 130 52.25 -3.96 3.97
CA PRO A 130 50.92 -4.48 3.69
C PRO A 130 50.97 -5.41 2.48
N PRO A 131 50.22 -6.53 2.50
CA PRO A 131 50.16 -7.44 1.36
C PRO A 131 49.73 -6.68 0.10
N PRO A 132 50.25 -7.05 -1.09
CA PRO A 132 49.80 -6.44 -2.33
C PRO A 132 48.28 -6.59 -2.45
N LEU A 133 47.62 -5.57 -2.98
CA LEU A 133 46.18 -5.65 -3.26
C LEU A 133 45.91 -6.92 -4.07
N PRO A 134 44.86 -7.69 -3.74
CA PRO A 134 44.50 -8.85 -4.53
C PRO A 134 44.36 -8.43 -6.01
N PRO A 135 44.76 -9.29 -6.96
CA PRO A 135 44.68 -8.96 -8.38
C PRO A 135 43.26 -8.52 -8.71
N ALA A 136 43.13 -7.47 -9.54
CA ALA A 136 41.86 -6.95 -9.99
C ALA A 136 40.94 -8.12 -10.37
N TRP A 137 39.83 -8.23 -9.67
CA TRP A 137 38.91 -9.33 -9.84
C TRP A 137 38.36 -9.23 -11.25
N ALA A 138 38.42 -10.33 -12.02
CA ALA A 138 38.15 -10.30 -13.46
C ALA A 138 36.73 -9.77 -13.79
N GLU A 139 35.78 -9.93 -12.87
CA GLU A 139 34.41 -9.45 -13.02
C GLU A 139 34.21 -7.99 -12.55
N GLU A 140 35.24 -7.30 -12.04
CA GLU A 140 35.16 -5.93 -11.52
C GLU A 140 34.43 -4.94 -12.42
N PRO A 141 34.76 -4.88 -13.73
CA PRO A 141 34.12 -3.94 -14.62
C PRO A 141 32.62 -4.23 -14.78
N ARG A 142 32.22 -5.51 -14.74
CA ARG A 142 30.82 -5.94 -14.91
C ARG A 142 29.96 -5.48 -13.74
N TYR A 143 30.39 -5.73 -12.50
CA TYR A 143 29.63 -5.33 -11.32
C TYR A 143 29.63 -3.81 -11.11
N ARG A 144 30.72 -3.12 -11.49
CA ARG A 144 30.74 -1.66 -11.49
C ARG A 144 29.69 -1.11 -12.47
N ALA A 145 29.57 -1.69 -13.66
CA ALA A 145 28.56 -1.30 -14.64
C ALA A 145 27.13 -1.54 -14.12
N ILE A 146 26.87 -2.70 -13.50
CA ILE A 146 25.56 -3.00 -12.88
C ILE A 146 25.26 -2.02 -11.75
N GLY A 147 26.24 -1.70 -10.89
CA GLY A 147 26.10 -0.71 -9.82
C GLY A 147 25.75 0.68 -10.35
N GLN A 148 26.44 1.14 -11.39
CA GLN A 148 26.17 2.41 -12.07
C GLN A 148 24.77 2.44 -12.71
N GLU A 149 24.33 1.32 -13.29
CA GLU A 149 22.99 1.20 -13.88
C GLU A 149 21.91 1.27 -12.78
N LEU A 150 22.10 0.58 -11.66
CA LEU A 150 21.19 0.64 -10.50
C LEU A 150 21.10 2.03 -9.88
N GLU A 151 22.23 2.74 -9.74
CA GLU A 151 22.26 4.13 -9.29
C GLU A 151 21.51 5.04 -10.27
N SER A 152 21.72 4.86 -11.58
CA SER A 152 21.04 5.62 -12.62
C SER A 152 19.53 5.37 -12.61
N ILE A 153 19.08 4.13 -12.41
CA ILE A 153 17.66 3.78 -12.26
C ILE A 153 17.08 4.43 -11.00
N ALA A 154 17.81 4.38 -9.88
CA ALA A 154 17.35 5.01 -8.64
C ALA A 154 17.17 6.52 -8.78
N GLU A 155 18.11 7.21 -9.42
CA GLU A 155 17.97 8.65 -9.73
C GLU A 155 16.83 8.93 -10.71
N ALA A 156 16.66 8.11 -11.75
CA ALA A 156 15.53 8.24 -12.67
C ALA A 156 14.17 8.09 -11.96
N LEU A 157 14.04 7.13 -11.04
CA LEU A 157 12.82 6.95 -10.23
C LEU A 157 12.56 8.13 -9.29
N LYS A 158 13.61 8.72 -8.69
CA LYS A 158 13.49 9.94 -7.88
C LYS A 158 12.95 11.12 -8.70
N LEU A 159 13.42 11.28 -9.94
CA LEU A 159 12.97 12.34 -10.85
C LEU A 159 11.53 12.09 -11.34
N LEU A 160 11.12 10.83 -11.52
CA LEU A 160 9.77 10.46 -11.94
C LEU A 160 8.72 10.64 -10.85
N ALA A 161 9.07 10.44 -9.57
CA ALA A 161 8.15 10.50 -8.45
C ALA A 161 7.30 11.79 -8.35
N PRO A 162 7.87 13.01 -8.45
CA PRO A 162 7.06 14.24 -8.41
C PRO A 162 6.14 14.38 -9.63
N GLU A 163 6.61 14.01 -10.83
CA GLU A 163 5.80 14.04 -12.05
C GLU A 163 4.63 13.04 -12.00
N LEU A 164 4.86 11.84 -11.46
CA LEU A 164 3.81 10.85 -11.22
C LEU A 164 2.77 11.36 -10.23
N THR A 165 3.21 12.03 -9.17
CA THR A 165 2.31 12.62 -8.16
C THR A 165 1.43 13.71 -8.78
N LYS A 166 2.02 14.59 -9.57
CA LYS A 166 1.31 15.64 -10.31
C LYS A 166 0.32 15.06 -11.32
N ALA A 167 0.78 14.13 -12.16
CA ALA A 167 -0.06 13.50 -13.18
C ALA A 167 -1.20 12.67 -12.56
N ARG A 168 -0.97 12.03 -11.41
CA ARG A 168 -2.04 11.34 -10.66
C ARG A 168 -3.11 12.31 -10.19
N ARG A 169 -2.71 13.49 -9.69
CA ARG A 169 -3.66 14.52 -9.26
C ARG A 169 -4.50 15.02 -10.44
N GLU A 170 -3.85 15.38 -11.54
CA GLU A 170 -4.51 15.81 -12.79
C GLU A 170 -5.49 14.74 -13.30
N TYR A 171 -5.06 13.47 -13.35
CA TYR A 171 -5.93 12.34 -13.70
C TYR A 171 -7.13 12.22 -12.74
N SER A 172 -6.90 12.34 -11.44
CA SER A 172 -7.97 12.23 -10.42
C SER A 172 -9.00 13.35 -10.60
N GLU A 173 -8.55 14.57 -10.85
CA GLU A 173 -9.42 15.72 -11.13
C GLU A 173 -10.28 15.49 -12.38
N LEU A 174 -9.70 14.96 -13.46
CA LEU A 174 -10.44 14.61 -14.68
C LEU A 174 -11.48 13.50 -14.47
N VAL A 175 -11.10 12.42 -13.76
CA VAL A 175 -12.03 11.31 -13.48
C VAL A 175 -13.17 11.75 -12.58
N VAL A 176 -12.87 12.54 -11.54
CA VAL A 176 -13.90 13.11 -10.66
C VAL A 176 -14.83 14.01 -11.46
N ALA A 177 -14.31 14.86 -12.35
CA ALA A 177 -15.14 15.70 -13.21
C ALA A 177 -16.07 14.88 -14.12
N GLN A 178 -15.58 13.80 -14.72
CA GLN A 178 -16.37 12.91 -15.58
C GLN A 178 -17.46 12.15 -14.82
N ARG A 179 -17.22 11.77 -13.56
CA ARG A 179 -18.13 10.94 -12.76
C ARG A 179 -18.89 11.71 -11.68
N ARG A 180 -18.75 13.04 -11.65
CA ARG A 180 -19.32 13.89 -10.61
C ARG A 180 -20.84 13.74 -10.53
N GLU A 181 -21.50 13.79 -11.68
CA GLU A 181 -22.97 13.70 -11.78
C GLU A 181 -23.47 12.31 -11.37
N GLU A 182 -22.79 11.25 -11.81
CA GLU A 182 -23.11 9.87 -11.43
C GLU A 182 -23.01 9.66 -9.92
N TYR A 183 -21.91 10.13 -9.31
CA TYR A 183 -21.73 10.03 -7.86
C TYR A 183 -22.73 10.90 -7.10
N GLN A 184 -23.03 12.11 -7.59
CA GLN A 184 -24.03 12.98 -6.99
C GLN A 184 -25.42 12.33 -7.00
N ALA A 185 -25.84 11.76 -8.13
CA ALA A 185 -27.11 11.04 -8.24
C ALA A 185 -27.18 9.83 -7.29
N LEU A 186 -26.06 9.11 -7.12
CA LEU A 186 -25.95 8.02 -6.15
C LEU A 186 -26.14 8.52 -4.71
N VAL A 187 -25.44 9.59 -4.33
CA VAL A 187 -25.55 10.18 -2.99
C VAL A 187 -26.95 10.72 -2.74
N GLU A 188 -27.57 11.38 -3.71
CA GLU A 188 -28.97 11.83 -3.64
C GLU A 188 -29.91 10.66 -3.39
N SER A 189 -29.76 9.55 -4.12
CA SER A 189 -30.55 8.33 -3.90
C SER A 189 -30.33 7.74 -2.51
N ILE A 190 -29.11 7.77 -1.97
CA ILE A 190 -28.82 7.28 -0.61
C ILE A 190 -29.52 8.16 0.42
N VAL A 191 -29.40 9.48 0.30
CA VAL A 191 -30.02 10.47 1.20
C VAL A 191 -31.54 10.33 1.18
N ASP A 192 -32.15 10.20 0.01
CA ASP A 192 -33.61 10.08 -0.10
C ASP A 192 -34.13 8.78 0.53
N ARG A 193 -33.39 7.67 0.40
CA ARG A 193 -33.72 6.41 1.07
C ARG A 193 -33.52 6.48 2.58
N ALA A 194 -32.44 7.12 3.03
CA ALA A 194 -32.18 7.33 4.46
C ALA A 194 -33.30 8.18 5.09
N ARG A 195 -33.76 9.20 4.37
CA ARG A 195 -34.90 10.03 4.76
C ARG A 195 -36.19 9.22 4.89
N ALA A 196 -36.53 8.48 3.83
CA ALA A 196 -37.71 7.63 3.84
C ALA A 196 -37.67 6.62 4.99
N PHE A 197 -36.50 6.03 5.25
CA PHE A 197 -36.34 5.09 6.36
C PHE A 197 -36.58 5.75 7.72
N GLY A 198 -36.01 6.93 7.99
CA GLY A 198 -36.29 7.64 9.24
C GLY A 198 -37.75 8.09 9.38
N ASP A 199 -38.42 8.44 8.27
CA ASP A 199 -39.86 8.73 8.28
C ASP A 199 -40.67 7.49 8.70
N GLU A 200 -40.32 6.28 8.22
CA GLU A 200 -40.95 5.04 8.66
C GLU A 200 -40.65 4.72 10.14
N ILE A 201 -39.45 5.04 10.63
CA ILE A 201 -39.11 4.89 12.05
C ILE A 201 -39.99 5.82 12.90
N SER A 202 -40.15 7.09 12.50
CA SER A 202 -41.08 8.02 13.15
C SER A 202 -42.51 7.46 13.18
N ARG A 203 -43.02 6.94 12.05
CA ARG A 203 -44.36 6.34 11.98
C ARG A 203 -44.51 5.14 12.90
N HIS A 204 -43.51 4.26 12.96
CA HIS A 204 -43.50 3.14 13.90
C HIS A 204 -43.60 3.63 15.35
N HIS A 205 -42.82 4.63 15.74
CA HIS A 205 -42.90 5.20 17.09
C HIS A 205 -44.26 5.81 17.40
N THR A 206 -44.83 6.59 16.48
CA THR A 206 -46.18 7.17 16.64
C THR A 206 -47.23 6.08 16.79
N PHE A 207 -47.21 5.06 15.93
CA PHE A 207 -48.15 3.96 15.97
C PHE A 207 -48.07 3.20 17.31
N ILE A 208 -46.87 2.85 17.75
CA ILE A 208 -46.65 2.12 18.99
C ILE A 208 -47.05 2.96 20.22
N ASN A 209 -46.82 4.27 20.19
CA ASN A 209 -47.28 5.16 21.26
C ASN A 209 -48.81 5.24 21.30
N GLN A 210 -49.49 5.34 20.15
CA GLN A 210 -50.95 5.33 20.10
C GLN A 210 -51.52 4.04 20.72
N GLN A 211 -50.96 2.87 20.38
CA GLN A 211 -51.43 1.60 20.96
C GLN A 211 -51.26 1.55 22.48
N ARG A 212 -50.20 2.18 23.01
CA ARG A 212 -50.01 2.32 24.47
C ARG A 212 -51.05 3.25 25.09
N GLU A 213 -51.36 4.37 24.44
CA GLU A 213 -52.41 5.31 24.88
C GLU A 213 -53.79 4.66 24.91
N ASP A 214 -54.07 3.80 23.93
CA ASP A 214 -55.30 3.02 23.84
C ASP A 214 -55.38 1.88 24.89
N GLY A 215 -54.33 1.69 25.71
CA GLY A 215 -54.27 0.67 26.75
C GLY A 215 -53.99 -0.75 26.24
N VAL A 216 -53.51 -0.89 25.00
CA VAL A 216 -53.18 -2.19 24.41
C VAL A 216 -51.93 -2.77 25.08
N GLU A 217 -52.03 -4.01 25.53
CA GLU A 217 -50.92 -4.69 26.19
C GLU A 217 -49.76 -4.96 25.21
N TRP A 218 -48.55 -4.54 25.61
CA TRP A 218 -47.33 -4.64 24.81
C TRP A 218 -47.01 -6.07 24.32
N LEU A 219 -47.37 -7.08 25.13
CA LEU A 219 -47.12 -8.49 24.87
C LEU A 219 -47.78 -8.99 23.58
N HIS A 220 -48.91 -8.39 23.20
CA HIS A 220 -49.68 -8.79 22.02
C HIS A 220 -49.14 -8.18 20.72
N TYR A 221 -48.58 -6.97 20.76
CA TYR A 221 -48.02 -6.33 19.56
C TYR A 221 -46.59 -6.75 19.23
N ARG A 222 -45.77 -7.10 20.24
CA ARG A 222 -44.36 -7.50 20.09
C ARG A 222 -43.58 -6.62 19.09
N PRO A 223 -43.53 -5.29 19.31
CA PRO A 223 -42.86 -4.40 18.38
C PRO A 223 -41.38 -4.72 18.28
N ILE A 224 -40.83 -4.48 17.10
CA ILE A 224 -39.41 -4.65 16.84
C ILE A 224 -38.59 -3.65 17.67
N ASN A 225 -37.43 -4.11 18.16
CA ASN A 225 -36.53 -3.25 18.93
C ASN A 225 -35.78 -2.32 17.98
N MET A 226 -36.18 -1.04 17.99
CA MET A 226 -35.55 0.01 17.21
C MET A 226 -34.53 0.82 18.04
N GLY A 227 -34.10 0.33 19.20
CA GLY A 227 -33.25 1.05 20.17
C GLY A 227 -31.97 1.67 19.59
N SER A 228 -31.31 0.97 18.66
CA SER A 228 -30.12 1.48 17.96
C SER A 228 -30.41 2.67 17.03
N LEU A 229 -31.67 2.87 16.68
CA LEU A 229 -32.18 3.94 15.84
C LEU A 229 -33.19 4.83 16.58
N ALA A 230 -33.43 4.59 17.88
CA ALA A 230 -34.59 5.14 18.59
C ALA A 230 -34.49 6.64 18.86
N TYR A 231 -33.28 7.20 18.76
CA TYR A 231 -33.04 8.64 18.85
C TYR A 231 -32.78 9.22 17.45
N ILE A 232 -33.70 9.04 16.50
CA ILE A 232 -33.61 9.70 15.19
C ILE A 232 -33.64 11.24 15.27
N ALA A 233 -34.17 11.79 16.37
CA ALA A 233 -34.07 13.23 16.66
C ALA A 233 -32.67 13.64 17.18
N ASP A 234 -31.89 12.65 17.62
CA ASP A 234 -30.45 12.67 17.90
C ASP A 234 -29.62 13.31 16.77
N PRO A 235 -28.98 14.50 16.87
CA PRO A 235 -28.01 14.92 15.85
C PRO A 235 -26.90 13.88 15.61
N THR A 236 -26.55 13.09 16.63
CA THR A 236 -25.56 12.02 16.54
C THR A 236 -26.10 10.72 15.94
N CYS A 237 -27.39 10.67 15.59
CA CYS A 237 -27.98 9.51 14.94
C CYS A 237 -27.23 9.21 13.62
N PRO A 238 -26.85 7.95 13.35
CA PRO A 238 -26.14 7.60 12.12
C PRO A 238 -26.82 8.08 10.83
N LEU A 239 -28.16 8.14 10.82
CA LEU A 239 -28.92 8.65 9.68
C LEU A 239 -28.76 10.17 9.51
N ASN A 240 -28.78 10.93 10.60
CA ASN A 240 -28.56 12.39 10.55
C ASN A 240 -27.12 12.69 10.13
N THR A 241 -26.13 12.05 10.76
CA THR A 241 -24.71 12.22 10.41
C THR A 241 -24.44 11.95 8.92
N LEU A 242 -25.08 10.92 8.36
CA LEU A 242 -24.97 10.60 6.93
C LEU A 242 -25.53 11.72 6.05
N ILE A 243 -26.72 12.24 6.38
CA ILE A 243 -27.37 13.30 5.59
C ILE A 243 -26.62 14.63 5.74
N GLU A 244 -26.18 14.97 6.95
CA GLU A 244 -25.39 16.16 7.25
C GLU A 244 -24.06 16.15 6.52
N SER A 245 -23.34 15.01 6.50
CA SER A 245 -22.11 14.87 5.71
C SER A 245 -22.36 15.09 4.22
N ALA A 246 -23.45 14.57 3.67
CA ALA A 246 -23.82 14.79 2.27
C ALA A 246 -24.13 16.27 1.97
N ILE A 247 -24.72 17.00 2.92
CA ILE A 247 -24.98 18.44 2.84
C ILE A 247 -23.67 19.23 2.93
N GLU A 248 -22.81 18.91 3.90
CA GLU A 248 -21.52 19.58 4.13
C GLU A 248 -20.62 19.50 2.89
N HIS A 249 -20.56 18.31 2.28
CA HIS A 249 -19.83 18.08 1.04
C HIS A 249 -20.53 18.62 -0.22
N ARG A 250 -21.68 19.29 -0.06
CA ARG A 250 -22.48 19.91 -1.15
C ARG A 250 -22.93 18.90 -2.22
N HIS A 251 -23.10 17.63 -1.83
CA HIS A 251 -23.70 16.63 -2.71
C HIS A 251 -25.22 16.77 -2.77
N VAL A 252 -25.84 17.28 -1.70
CA VAL A 252 -27.27 17.56 -1.63
C VAL A 252 -27.52 18.95 -1.07
N GLY A 253 -28.67 19.55 -1.40
CA GLY A 253 -29.04 20.87 -0.89
C GLY A 253 -29.40 20.86 0.61
N ALA A 254 -29.16 21.98 1.31
CA ALA A 254 -29.48 22.13 2.74
C ALA A 254 -30.96 21.88 3.09
N GLY A 255 -31.87 22.03 2.12
CA GLY A 255 -33.29 21.68 2.27
C GLY A 255 -33.55 20.18 2.45
N LYS A 256 -32.54 19.32 2.28
CA LYS A 256 -32.66 17.88 2.50
C LYS A 256 -32.50 17.46 3.96
N SER A 257 -32.17 18.38 4.87
CA SER A 257 -32.06 18.07 6.30
C SER A 257 -33.36 17.47 6.84
N PRO A 258 -33.30 16.31 7.53
CA PRO A 258 -34.47 15.71 8.14
C PRO A 258 -34.99 16.59 9.29
N ARG A 259 -36.31 16.52 9.53
CA ARG A 259 -36.98 17.16 10.67
C ARG A 259 -37.70 16.11 11.49
N TRP A 260 -36.97 15.06 11.85
CA TRP A 260 -37.54 13.97 12.63
C TRP A 260 -37.77 14.41 14.06
N THR A 261 -38.99 14.20 14.53
CA THR A 261 -39.37 14.37 15.93
C THR A 261 -39.82 13.03 16.45
N VAL A 262 -39.26 12.61 17.58
CA VAL A 262 -39.78 11.44 18.30
C VAL A 262 -40.80 11.95 19.33
N PRO A 263 -42.01 11.39 19.40
CA PRO A 263 -42.97 11.78 20.43
C PRO A 263 -42.36 11.53 21.82
N ALA A 264 -42.56 12.47 22.75
CA ALA A 264 -42.04 12.34 24.10
C ALA A 264 -42.48 11.02 24.76
N ASN A 265 -41.59 10.38 25.52
CA ASN A 265 -41.93 9.16 26.23
C ASN A 265 -43.06 9.44 27.23
N ILE A 266 -44.17 8.69 27.17
CA ILE A 266 -45.31 8.85 28.08
C ILE A 266 -44.93 8.71 29.56
N GLN A 267 -43.88 7.95 29.89
CA GLN A 267 -43.36 7.88 31.26
C GLN A 267 -42.83 9.24 31.78
N LEU A 268 -42.52 10.18 30.88
CA LEU A 268 -42.15 11.56 31.20
C LEU A 268 -43.37 12.50 31.26
N LEU A 269 -44.55 12.06 30.80
CA LEU A 269 -45.78 12.84 30.71
C LEU A 269 -46.78 12.53 31.84
N VAL A 270 -46.69 11.36 32.46
CA VAL A 270 -47.47 11.00 33.65
C VAL A 270 -46.71 11.49 34.90
N ARG A 271 -47.05 12.68 35.38
CA ARG A 271 -46.80 13.14 36.75
C ARG A 271 -48.06 12.96 37.59
#